data_AF-A0AAD0BP54-F1
#
_entry.id   AF-A0AAD0BP54-F1
#
_cell.length_a   1.000
_cell.length_b   1.000
_cell.length_c   1.000
_cell.angle_alpha   90.00
_cell.angle_beta   90.00
_cell.angle_gamma   90.00
#
_symmetry.space_group_name_H-M   'P 1'
#
loop_
_entity.id
_entity.type
_entity.pdbx_description
1 polymer ?
#
loop_
_entity_poly.entity_id
_entity_poly.type
_entity_poly.pdbx_seq_one_letter_code
_entity_poly.pdbx_strand_id
1 'polypeptide(L)'
;MRSTATGSTVLALLLGLATAQAQAADVVGVAFVHGTGAQTNATQDYWQPAIIDTVRQGLPNSSNYVVINCDFTQYMWKPEAAGCLANQLTSFIDSRGITQLVVITHSNGGNVMRWILSNPTYDSRYPKIIRTVRKVNALAPSSAGTPLADAVLNGNTFETSLGWLLGYKNDAVRQQQVASMATYNAQNLYGTAGRPALPKPFRAVVGSDVESAVWDSNSYCGGYAANVGLEFTQNWLSSCSDGFLECSSQKAAGTTWFTDKQRTKDAEPLSHNQSRRECFGLGTILRTDLAQ
;
A
#
# COMPACT_ATOMS: atom_id res chain seq x y z
N MET A 1 67.97 -43.06 -46.85
CA MET A 1 67.32 -41.77 -47.16
C MET A 1 66.03 -41.68 -46.36
N ARG A 2 65.96 -40.76 -45.40
CA ARG A 2 64.77 -40.50 -44.57
C ARG A 2 63.82 -39.60 -45.36
N SER A 3 62.53 -39.93 -45.38
CA SER A 3 61.49 -39.01 -45.81
C SER A 3 60.41 -38.95 -44.73
N THR A 4 60.37 -37.83 -44.02
CA THR A 4 59.36 -37.46 -43.05
C THR A 4 58.31 -36.62 -43.75
N ALA A 5 57.08 -37.15 -43.87
CA ALA A 5 55.95 -36.38 -44.35
C ALA A 5 55.34 -35.59 -43.18
N THR A 6 55.45 -34.26 -43.29
CA THR A 6 54.87 -33.26 -42.40
C THR A 6 53.42 -32.95 -42.77
N GLY A 7 52.53 -33.09 -41.78
CA GLY A 7 51.55 -32.07 -41.37
C GLY A 7 50.43 -31.66 -42.32
N SER A 8 49.18 -31.82 -41.87
CA SER A 8 48.21 -30.71 -41.79
C SER A 8 46.96 -31.18 -41.03
N THR A 9 46.96 -31.00 -39.72
CA THR A 9 45.76 -31.10 -38.88
C THR A 9 45.14 -29.71 -38.84
N VAL A 10 44.07 -29.49 -39.60
CA VAL A 10 43.28 -28.26 -39.53
C VAL A 10 42.44 -28.32 -38.25
N LEU A 11 42.91 -27.64 -37.21
CA LEU A 11 42.16 -27.44 -35.97
C LEU A 11 41.22 -26.24 -36.19
N ALA A 12 39.95 -26.51 -36.49
CA ALA A 12 38.91 -25.49 -36.57
C ALA A 12 38.59 -24.97 -35.15
N LEU A 13 39.08 -23.78 -34.82
CA LEU A 13 38.79 -23.08 -33.58
C LEU A 13 37.41 -22.40 -33.72
N LEU A 14 36.35 -23.10 -33.34
CA LEU A 14 35.02 -22.50 -33.15
C LEU A 14 35.05 -21.61 -31.90
N LEU A 15 35.31 -20.31 -32.09
CA LEU A 15 35.03 -19.29 -31.08
C LEU A 15 33.51 -19.20 -30.88
N GLY A 16 32.99 -19.95 -29.92
CA GLY A 16 31.65 -19.72 -29.37
C GLY A 16 31.62 -18.37 -28.65
N LEU A 17 31.12 -17.34 -29.33
CA LEU A 17 30.68 -16.09 -28.72
C LEU A 17 29.49 -16.41 -27.80
N ALA A 18 29.78 -16.77 -26.56
CA ALA A 18 28.80 -16.74 -25.49
C ALA A 18 28.44 -15.27 -25.26
N THR A 19 27.41 -14.78 -25.94
CA THR A 19 26.75 -13.53 -25.59
C THR A 19 26.12 -13.76 -24.22
N ALA A 20 26.83 -13.37 -23.15
CA ALA A 20 26.22 -13.18 -21.85
C ALA A 20 25.06 -12.22 -22.07
N GLN A 21 23.82 -12.72 -22.00
CA GLN A 21 22.65 -11.87 -21.95
C GLN A 21 22.82 -10.99 -20.72
N ALA A 22 23.24 -9.74 -20.92
CA ALA A 22 23.25 -8.74 -19.87
C ALA A 22 21.80 -8.63 -19.39
N GLN A 23 21.50 -9.26 -18.25
CA GLN A 23 20.22 -9.07 -17.59
C GLN A 23 20.14 -7.59 -17.26
N ALA A 24 19.17 -6.90 -17.85
CA ALA A 24 18.92 -5.51 -17.51
C ALA A 24 18.71 -5.43 -16.00
N ALA A 25 19.48 -4.57 -15.33
CA ALA A 25 19.34 -4.38 -13.89
C ALA A 25 17.90 -3.97 -13.57
N ASP A 26 17.34 -4.53 -12.49
CA ASP A 26 15.99 -4.17 -12.07
C ASP A 26 15.89 -2.68 -11.77
N VAL A 27 14.90 -2.03 -12.39
CA VAL A 27 14.57 -0.64 -12.09
C VAL A 27 13.47 -0.66 -11.03
N VAL A 28 13.89 -0.45 -9.78
CA VAL A 28 12.98 -0.42 -8.64
C VAL A 28 12.30 0.93 -8.54
N GLY A 29 10.99 0.92 -8.31
CA GLY A 29 10.20 2.11 -7.99
C GLY A 29 9.26 1.87 -6.82
N VAL A 30 8.78 2.97 -6.22
CA VAL A 30 7.78 2.95 -5.15
C VAL A 30 6.56 3.81 -5.49
N ALA A 31 5.36 3.29 -5.26
CA ALA A 31 4.13 4.06 -5.40
C ALA A 31 3.45 4.23 -4.04
N PHE A 32 3.06 5.45 -3.69
CA PHE A 32 2.28 5.78 -2.49
C PHE A 32 0.80 5.96 -2.86
N VAL A 33 -0.09 5.15 -2.30
CA VAL A 33 -1.52 5.11 -2.63
C VAL A 33 -2.36 5.49 -1.41
N HIS A 34 -2.93 6.69 -1.42
CA HIS A 34 -3.70 7.20 -0.27
C HIS A 34 -4.97 6.37 0.02
N GLY A 35 -5.58 6.61 1.18
CA GLY A 35 -6.88 6.07 1.56
C GLY A 35 -8.05 6.92 1.10
N THR A 36 -9.20 6.82 1.77
CA THR A 36 -10.43 7.51 1.34
C THR A 36 -10.27 9.03 1.24
N GLY A 37 -10.76 9.60 0.14
CA GLY A 37 -10.74 11.03 -0.14
C GLY A 37 -10.43 11.35 -1.60
N ALA A 38 -10.63 12.60 -1.99
CA ALA A 38 -10.28 13.16 -3.29
C ALA A 38 -9.33 14.35 -3.03
N GLN A 39 -8.05 14.05 -2.88
CA GLN A 39 -7.07 15.06 -2.47
C GLN A 39 -6.80 16.04 -3.62
N THR A 40 -6.58 17.32 -3.29
CA THR A 40 -6.07 18.26 -4.30
C THR A 40 -4.61 17.94 -4.61
N ASN A 41 -3.84 17.61 -3.58
CA ASN A 41 -2.46 17.16 -3.68
C ASN A 41 -2.12 16.12 -2.62
N ALA A 42 -2.29 14.84 -2.91
CA ALA A 42 -2.00 13.74 -1.98
C ALA A 42 -0.57 13.72 -1.42
N THR A 43 0.41 14.34 -2.11
CA THR A 43 1.79 14.46 -1.61
C THR A 43 1.87 15.34 -0.36
N GLN A 44 1.10 16.44 -0.34
CA GLN A 44 1.10 17.41 0.75
C GLN A 44 -0.05 17.14 1.73
N ASP A 45 -1.23 16.82 1.22
CA ASP A 45 -2.46 16.75 1.99
C ASP A 45 -2.58 15.41 2.74
N TYR A 46 -2.00 14.33 2.19
CA TYR A 46 -2.18 12.97 2.72
C TYR A 46 -0.92 12.36 3.32
N TRP A 47 0.06 12.03 2.47
CA TRP A 47 1.24 11.25 2.85
C TRP A 47 2.29 12.06 3.63
N GLN A 48 2.22 13.39 3.60
CA GLN A 48 3.23 14.31 4.17
C GLN A 48 4.64 14.11 3.57
N PRO A 49 5.34 15.18 3.16
CA PRO A 49 6.61 15.03 2.44
C PRO A 49 7.70 14.22 3.15
N ALA A 50 7.78 14.31 4.50
CA ALA A 50 8.84 13.68 5.27
C ALA A 50 8.89 12.14 5.12
N ILE A 51 7.76 11.43 5.17
CA ILE A 51 7.78 9.97 5.04
C ILE A 51 8.14 9.55 3.60
N ILE A 52 7.69 10.31 2.61
CA ILE A 52 8.01 10.07 1.20
C ILE A 52 9.52 10.23 1.01
N ASP A 53 10.09 11.30 1.55
CA ASP A 53 11.51 11.61 1.49
C ASP A 53 12.37 10.54 2.16
N THR A 54 11.98 10.06 3.35
CA THR A 54 12.68 8.95 4.02
C THR A 54 12.61 7.68 3.17
N VAL A 55 11.43 7.28 2.72
CA VAL A 55 11.25 6.02 2.01
C VAL A 55 11.99 6.00 0.68
N ARG A 56 11.89 7.07 -0.12
CA ARG A 56 12.52 7.11 -1.46
C ARG A 56 14.05 7.09 -1.41
N GLN A 57 14.67 7.42 -0.28
CA GLN A 57 16.12 7.25 -0.08
C GLN A 57 16.56 5.77 -0.13
N GLY A 58 15.63 4.82 0.01
CA GLY A 58 15.92 3.38 -0.11
C GLY A 58 16.01 2.89 -1.55
N LEU A 59 15.70 3.75 -2.53
CA LEU A 59 15.78 3.41 -3.95
C LEU A 59 17.19 3.68 -4.50
N PRO A 60 17.70 2.84 -5.42
CA PRO A 60 18.92 3.15 -6.17
C PRO A 60 18.81 4.49 -6.92
N ASN A 61 17.62 4.81 -7.44
CA ASN A 61 17.28 6.15 -7.93
C ASN A 61 16.13 6.72 -7.10
N SER A 62 16.43 7.68 -6.23
CA SER A 62 15.45 8.32 -5.33
C SER A 62 14.36 9.12 -6.05
N SER A 63 14.47 9.30 -7.37
CA SER A 63 13.43 9.89 -8.21
C SER A 63 12.43 8.88 -8.76
N ASN A 64 12.65 7.57 -8.55
CA ASN A 64 11.73 6.51 -8.98
C ASN A 64 10.59 6.33 -7.96
N TYR A 65 9.84 7.39 -7.71
CA TYR A 65 8.62 7.31 -6.91
C TYR A 65 7.46 8.05 -7.56
N VAL A 66 6.25 7.65 -7.18
CA VAL A 66 5.02 8.36 -7.52
C VAL A 66 4.10 8.40 -6.31
N VAL A 67 3.43 9.54 -6.11
CA VAL A 67 2.33 9.66 -5.16
C VAL A 67 1.05 9.71 -5.98
N ILE A 68 0.18 8.73 -5.77
CA ILE A 68 -1.08 8.65 -6.49
C ILE A 68 -2.03 9.73 -5.98
N ASN A 69 -2.75 10.39 -6.88
CA ASN A 69 -3.76 11.38 -6.55
C ASN A 69 -5.04 11.08 -7.33
N CYS A 70 -5.93 10.29 -6.74
CA CYS A 70 -7.17 9.80 -7.37
C CYS A 70 -8.39 10.08 -6.49
N ASP A 71 -9.58 9.92 -7.05
CA ASP A 71 -10.81 10.01 -6.26
C ASP A 71 -11.13 8.66 -5.62
N PHE A 72 -10.66 8.48 -4.38
CA PHE A 72 -11.00 7.33 -3.56
C PHE A 72 -12.18 7.60 -2.63
N THR A 73 -13.05 8.56 -2.98
CA THR A 73 -14.43 8.64 -2.46
C THR A 73 -15.39 7.74 -3.23
N GLN A 74 -14.97 7.21 -4.38
CA GLN A 74 -15.73 6.25 -5.19
C GLN A 74 -15.56 4.79 -4.74
N TYR A 75 -16.44 3.91 -5.21
CA TYR A 75 -16.24 2.46 -5.12
C TYR A 75 -14.93 2.05 -5.82
N MET A 76 -14.26 1.04 -5.27
CA MET A 76 -12.92 0.61 -5.71
C MET A 76 -12.85 0.21 -7.19
N TRP A 77 -13.94 -0.23 -7.81
CA TRP A 77 -13.99 -0.63 -9.22
C TRP A 77 -14.29 0.51 -10.19
N LYS A 78 -14.60 1.71 -9.69
CA LYS A 78 -14.97 2.86 -10.52
C LYS A 78 -13.77 3.41 -11.30
N PRO A 79 -13.98 3.98 -12.50
CA PRO A 79 -12.92 4.58 -13.30
C PRO A 79 -12.12 5.66 -12.55
N GLU A 80 -12.75 6.44 -11.68
CA GLU A 80 -12.12 7.51 -10.92
C GLU A 80 -11.25 6.99 -9.76
N ALA A 81 -11.50 5.74 -9.32
CA ALA A 81 -10.70 5.03 -8.32
C ALA A 81 -9.66 4.10 -8.98
N ALA A 82 -10.00 2.83 -9.26
CA ALA A 82 -9.04 1.88 -9.82
C ALA A 82 -8.62 2.21 -11.25
N GLY A 83 -9.49 2.83 -12.06
CA GLY A 83 -9.12 3.27 -13.40
C GLY A 83 -8.06 4.40 -13.37
N CYS A 84 -8.20 5.35 -12.45
CA CYS A 84 -7.23 6.42 -12.20
C CYS A 84 -5.92 5.84 -11.64
N LEU A 85 -6.00 4.97 -10.63
CA LEU A 85 -4.83 4.31 -10.05
C LEU A 85 -4.06 3.55 -11.13
N ALA A 86 -4.75 2.77 -11.95
CA ALA A 86 -4.12 2.02 -13.03
C ALA A 86 -3.50 2.94 -14.10
N ASN A 87 -4.10 4.09 -14.38
CA ASN A 87 -3.54 5.08 -15.29
C ASN A 87 -2.21 5.62 -14.78
N GLN A 88 -2.18 6.08 -13.53
CA GLN A 88 -1.00 6.71 -12.94
C GLN A 88 0.12 5.70 -12.71
N LEU A 89 -0.20 4.48 -12.25
CA LEU A 89 0.79 3.40 -12.12
C LEU A 89 1.37 3.00 -13.47
N THR A 90 0.54 2.82 -14.51
CA THR A 90 1.03 2.46 -15.84
C THR A 90 1.94 3.55 -16.41
N SER A 91 1.52 4.81 -16.30
CA SER A 91 2.30 5.96 -16.78
C SER A 91 3.65 6.09 -16.05
N PHE A 92 3.66 5.86 -14.73
CA PHE A 92 4.87 5.86 -13.93
C PHE A 92 5.81 4.71 -14.32
N ILE A 93 5.27 3.49 -14.45
CA ILE A 93 6.02 2.32 -14.89
C ILE A 93 6.69 2.59 -16.25
N ASP A 94 5.96 3.18 -17.20
CA ASP A 94 6.46 3.40 -18.55
C ASP A 94 7.46 4.55 -18.65
N SER A 95 7.15 5.69 -18.02
CA SER A 95 8.02 6.87 -18.08
C SER A 95 9.36 6.66 -17.36
N ARG A 96 9.40 5.80 -16.34
CA ARG A 96 10.61 5.52 -15.56
C ARG A 96 11.24 4.16 -15.86
N GLY A 97 10.61 3.34 -16.71
CA GLY A 97 11.07 1.99 -17.04
C GLY A 97 11.08 1.04 -15.84
N ILE A 98 10.13 1.18 -14.90
CA ILE A 98 10.09 0.39 -13.67
C ILE A 98 9.85 -1.09 -13.98
N THR A 99 10.73 -1.97 -13.51
CA THR A 99 10.59 -3.44 -13.65
C THR A 99 10.13 -4.09 -12.34
N GLN A 100 10.39 -3.46 -11.19
CA GLN A 100 9.98 -3.92 -9.87
C GLN A 100 9.31 -2.77 -9.11
N LEU A 101 8.01 -2.89 -8.85
CA LEU A 101 7.24 -1.87 -8.13
C LEU A 101 6.87 -2.34 -6.73
N VAL A 102 7.27 -1.59 -5.71
CA VAL A 102 6.71 -1.70 -4.36
C VAL A 102 5.56 -0.70 -4.24
N VAL A 103 4.37 -1.16 -3.84
CA VAL A 103 3.22 -0.27 -3.62
C VAL A 103 3.00 -0.14 -2.12
N ILE A 104 3.04 1.08 -1.60
CA ILE A 104 2.70 1.39 -0.22
C ILE A 104 1.31 2.02 -0.24
N THR A 105 0.34 1.31 0.33
CA THR A 105 -1.06 1.78 0.40
C THR A 105 -1.41 2.16 1.82
N HIS A 106 -2.45 2.97 1.99
CA HIS A 106 -3.03 3.24 3.31
C HIS A 106 -4.55 3.07 3.28
N SER A 107 -5.14 2.49 4.33
CA SER A 107 -6.60 2.44 4.50
C SER A 107 -7.31 1.86 3.27
N ASN A 108 -8.31 2.57 2.75
CA ASN A 108 -9.06 2.17 1.55
C ASN A 108 -8.21 2.00 0.28
N GLY A 109 -7.04 2.67 0.19
CA GLY A 109 -6.12 2.49 -0.94
C GLY A 109 -5.64 1.05 -1.07
N GLY A 110 -5.59 0.32 0.06
CA GLY A 110 -5.36 -1.13 0.08
C GLY A 110 -6.42 -1.89 -0.70
N ASN A 111 -7.70 -1.56 -0.54
CA ASN A 111 -8.80 -2.20 -1.26
C ASN A 111 -8.80 -1.85 -2.75
N VAL A 112 -8.47 -0.61 -3.14
CA VAL A 112 -8.36 -0.22 -4.55
C VAL A 112 -7.22 -0.97 -5.25
N MET A 113 -6.05 -1.07 -4.62
CA MET A 113 -4.95 -1.87 -5.16
C MET A 113 -5.31 -3.37 -5.20
N ARG A 114 -5.98 -3.87 -4.16
CA ARG A 114 -6.43 -5.27 -4.07
C ARG A 114 -7.48 -5.61 -5.13
N TRP A 115 -8.34 -4.67 -5.52
CA TRP A 115 -9.25 -4.83 -6.66
C TRP A 115 -8.49 -5.10 -7.95
N ILE A 116 -7.47 -4.30 -8.26
CA ILE A 116 -6.60 -4.48 -9.43
C ILE A 116 -5.97 -5.88 -9.40
N LEU A 117 -5.40 -6.28 -8.26
CA LEU A 117 -4.75 -7.59 -8.11
C LEU A 117 -5.73 -8.78 -8.21
N SER A 118 -7.01 -8.60 -7.85
CA SER A 118 -8.01 -9.68 -7.84
C SER A 118 -8.70 -9.85 -9.19
N ASN A 119 -8.70 -8.81 -10.04
CA ASN A 119 -9.52 -8.76 -11.27
C ASN A 119 -8.66 -8.50 -12.52
N PRO A 120 -7.67 -9.35 -12.85
CA PRO A 120 -6.61 -9.07 -13.83
C PRO A 120 -7.10 -8.74 -15.25
N THR A 121 -8.33 -9.12 -15.61
CA THR A 121 -8.90 -8.91 -16.95
C THR A 121 -9.91 -7.77 -17.01
N TYR A 122 -10.20 -7.10 -15.88
CA TYR A 122 -11.20 -6.03 -15.82
C TYR A 122 -10.80 -4.77 -16.59
N ASP A 123 -9.49 -4.52 -16.68
CA ASP A 123 -8.91 -3.39 -17.40
C ASP A 123 -7.63 -3.85 -18.10
N SER A 124 -7.41 -3.41 -19.34
CA SER A 124 -6.27 -3.84 -20.16
C SER A 124 -4.90 -3.47 -19.58
N ARG A 125 -4.85 -2.52 -18.64
CA ARG A 125 -3.62 -2.09 -17.95
C ARG A 125 -3.24 -3.01 -16.79
N TYR A 126 -4.21 -3.68 -16.17
CA TYR A 126 -3.98 -4.47 -14.95
C TYR A 126 -2.94 -5.58 -15.12
N PRO A 127 -2.90 -6.36 -16.22
CA PRO A 127 -1.89 -7.41 -16.38
C PRO A 127 -0.44 -6.88 -16.30
N LYS A 128 -0.19 -5.69 -16.84
CA LYS A 128 1.13 -5.05 -16.78
C LYS A 128 1.48 -4.63 -15.37
N ILE A 129 0.57 -3.92 -14.69
CA ILE A 129 0.74 -3.51 -13.29
C ILE A 129 1.00 -4.73 -12.42
N ILE A 130 0.17 -5.77 -12.53
CA ILE A 130 0.29 -7.00 -11.75
C ILE A 130 1.65 -7.65 -12.00
N ARG A 131 2.16 -7.73 -13.24
CA ARG A 131 3.49 -8.31 -13.49
C ARG A 131 4.62 -7.50 -12.82
N THR A 132 4.55 -6.17 -12.91
CA THR A 132 5.58 -5.25 -12.37
C THR A 132 5.54 -5.12 -10.85
N VAL A 133 4.36 -5.24 -10.22
CA VAL A 133 4.26 -5.21 -8.75
C VAL A 133 5.04 -6.38 -8.15
N ARG A 134 6.02 -6.04 -7.33
CA ARG A 134 6.78 -6.99 -6.52
C ARG A 134 6.01 -7.36 -5.26
N LYS A 135 5.48 -6.35 -4.55
CA LYS A 135 4.74 -6.50 -3.30
C LYS A 135 3.92 -5.25 -2.98
N VAL A 136 2.90 -5.41 -2.16
CA VAL A 136 2.10 -4.33 -1.58
C VAL A 136 2.32 -4.31 -0.06
N ASN A 137 2.74 -3.17 0.47
CA ASN A 137 2.76 -2.88 1.90
C ASN A 137 1.52 -2.05 2.22
N ALA A 138 0.55 -2.70 2.85
CA ALA A 138 -0.73 -2.08 3.14
C ALA A 138 -0.72 -1.58 4.59
N LEU A 139 -0.66 -0.27 4.77
CA LEU A 139 -0.64 0.38 6.07
C LEU A 139 -2.08 0.56 6.55
N ALA A 140 -2.44 -0.08 7.66
CA ALA A 140 -3.80 -0.08 8.19
C ALA A 140 -4.90 -0.24 7.13
N PRO A 141 -4.91 -1.31 6.31
CA PRO A 141 -5.87 -1.45 5.23
C PRO A 141 -7.27 -1.76 5.76
N SER A 142 -8.31 -1.22 5.13
CA SER A 142 -9.70 -1.50 5.51
C SER A 142 -10.25 -2.80 4.92
N SER A 143 -9.47 -3.89 5.02
CA SER A 143 -9.71 -5.13 4.26
C SER A 143 -10.99 -5.88 4.64
N ALA A 144 -11.53 -5.67 5.83
CA ALA A 144 -12.86 -6.16 6.24
C ALA A 144 -13.85 -5.04 6.60
N GLY A 145 -13.52 -3.78 6.28
CA GLY A 145 -14.35 -2.62 6.61
C GLY A 145 -14.16 -2.12 8.04
N THR A 146 -15.05 -1.24 8.50
CA THR A 146 -15.05 -0.65 9.85
C THR A 146 -16.47 -0.44 10.37
N PRO A 147 -16.74 -0.73 11.65
CA PRO A 147 -18.00 -0.35 12.30
C PRO A 147 -18.29 1.16 12.24
N LEU A 148 -17.27 2.02 12.11
CA LEU A 148 -17.46 3.46 11.98
C LEU A 148 -18.18 3.84 10.68
N ALA A 149 -18.01 3.07 9.61
CA ALA A 149 -18.72 3.31 8.35
C ALA A 149 -20.22 3.05 8.54
N ASP A 150 -20.58 2.01 9.30
CA ASP A 150 -21.96 1.73 9.68
C ASP A 150 -22.52 2.84 10.58
N ALA A 151 -21.74 3.37 11.52
CA ALA A 151 -22.16 4.48 12.38
C ALA A 151 -22.40 5.78 11.60
N VAL A 152 -21.55 6.13 10.63
CA VAL A 152 -21.68 7.33 9.78
C VAL A 152 -22.89 7.26 8.85
N LEU A 153 -23.19 6.08 8.30
CA LEU A 153 -24.28 5.91 7.34
C LEU A 153 -25.65 5.70 7.99
N ASN A 154 -25.70 5.09 9.17
CA ASN A 154 -26.95 4.76 9.86
C ASN A 154 -27.31 5.72 11.00
N GLY A 155 -26.38 6.57 11.47
CA GLY A 155 -26.55 7.38 12.68
C GLY A 155 -26.90 8.86 12.46
N ASN A 156 -27.61 9.44 13.44
CA ASN A 156 -27.85 10.88 13.62
C ASN A 156 -26.92 11.52 14.68
N THR A 157 -26.18 10.70 15.44
CA THR A 157 -25.41 11.09 16.65
C THR A 157 -23.91 11.24 16.43
N PHE A 158 -23.42 10.97 15.21
CA PHE A 158 -22.01 11.06 14.84
C PHE A 158 -21.59 12.50 14.42
N GLU A 159 -22.54 13.44 14.38
CA GLU A 159 -22.41 14.73 13.69
C GLU A 159 -21.65 15.84 14.44
N THR A 160 -21.25 15.67 15.69
CA THR A 160 -20.57 16.75 16.44
C THR A 160 -19.10 16.51 16.75
N SER A 161 -18.67 15.27 17.00
CA SER A 161 -17.29 15.03 17.47
C SER A 161 -16.24 14.95 16.35
N LEU A 162 -16.65 14.71 15.09
CA LEU A 162 -15.73 14.34 14.01
C LEU A 162 -16.19 14.92 12.66
N GLY A 163 -16.33 16.25 12.56
CA GLY A 163 -16.76 16.92 11.32
C GLY A 163 -15.93 16.58 10.07
N TRP A 164 -14.68 16.14 10.22
CA TRP A 164 -13.89 15.59 9.12
C TRP A 164 -14.45 14.26 8.60
N LEU A 165 -15.03 13.42 9.46
CA LEU A 165 -15.67 12.15 9.11
C LEU A 165 -17.06 12.32 8.45
N LEU A 166 -17.73 13.47 8.65
CA LEU A 166 -19.02 13.78 8.02
C LEU A 166 -18.92 14.08 6.53
N GLY A 167 -17.75 14.50 6.05
CA GLY A 167 -17.46 14.63 4.61
C GLY A 167 -17.46 13.29 3.86
N TYR A 168 -17.72 12.18 4.56
CA TYR A 168 -17.58 10.84 4.01
C TYR A 168 -18.88 10.06 3.80
N LYS A 169 -20.06 10.70 3.70
CA LYS A 169 -21.25 10.03 3.13
C LYS A 169 -21.08 9.84 1.61
N ASN A 170 -20.15 8.97 1.22
CA ASN A 170 -19.79 8.67 -0.16
C ASN A 170 -19.67 7.15 -0.39
N ASP A 171 -19.45 6.78 -1.64
CA ASP A 171 -19.37 5.38 -2.08
C ASP A 171 -18.24 4.62 -1.35
N ALA A 172 -17.11 5.28 -1.08
CA ALA A 172 -16.00 4.64 -0.38
C ALA A 172 -16.29 4.37 1.11
N VAL A 173 -17.17 5.11 1.78
CA VAL A 173 -17.62 4.71 3.12
C VAL A 173 -18.67 3.61 3.05
N ARG A 174 -19.61 3.69 2.11
CA ARG A 174 -20.57 2.60 1.86
C ARG A 174 -19.85 1.28 1.59
N GLN A 175 -18.78 1.30 0.81
CA GLN A 175 -18.01 0.10 0.52
C GLN A 175 -17.26 -0.43 1.75
N GLN A 176 -16.86 0.45 2.67
CA GLN A 176 -16.10 0.10 3.88
C GLN A 176 -16.98 -0.30 5.07
N GLN A 177 -18.30 -0.38 4.91
CA GLN A 177 -19.16 -1.06 5.88
C GLN A 177 -18.72 -2.52 6.03
N VAL A 178 -18.84 -3.07 7.24
CA VAL A 178 -18.40 -4.44 7.52
C VAL A 178 -19.15 -5.45 6.64
N ALA A 179 -20.47 -5.28 6.48
CA ALA A 179 -21.29 -6.14 5.63
C ALA A 179 -20.94 -6.04 4.13
N SER A 180 -20.70 -4.82 3.65
CA SER A 180 -20.29 -4.56 2.26
C SER A 180 -18.94 -5.24 1.95
N MET A 181 -17.93 -5.01 2.79
CA MET A 181 -16.61 -5.65 2.62
C MET A 181 -16.69 -7.17 2.76
N ALA A 182 -17.55 -7.72 3.63
CA ALA A 182 -17.76 -9.16 3.71
C ALA A 182 -18.26 -9.73 2.37
N THR A 183 -19.19 -9.04 1.70
CA THR A 183 -19.68 -9.43 0.37
C THR A 183 -18.59 -9.33 -0.69
N TYR A 184 -17.85 -8.21 -0.74
CA TYR A 184 -16.78 -8.05 -1.72
C TYR A 184 -15.64 -9.04 -1.50
N ASN A 185 -15.30 -9.34 -0.25
CA ASN A 185 -14.34 -10.38 0.09
C ASN A 185 -14.82 -11.77 -0.38
N ALA A 186 -16.11 -12.09 -0.18
CA ALA A 186 -16.66 -13.36 -0.60
C ALA A 186 -16.77 -13.52 -2.13
N GLN A 187 -16.95 -12.42 -2.87
CA GLN A 187 -17.32 -12.47 -4.29
C GLN A 187 -16.24 -11.94 -5.24
N ASN A 188 -15.63 -10.81 -4.92
CA ASN A 188 -14.84 -10.02 -5.88
C ASN A 188 -13.35 -9.89 -5.55
N LEU A 189 -12.98 -10.07 -4.29
CA LEU A 189 -11.61 -9.86 -3.82
C LEU A 189 -10.94 -11.17 -3.42
N TYR A 190 -9.64 -11.23 -3.65
CA TYR A 190 -8.76 -12.34 -3.26
C TYR A 190 -8.00 -12.01 -1.97
N GLY A 191 -7.32 -12.99 -1.40
CA GLY A 191 -6.39 -12.83 -0.28
C GLY A 191 -7.00 -12.91 1.12
N THR A 192 -8.32 -13.00 1.26
CA THR A 192 -8.97 -13.29 2.54
C THR A 192 -9.12 -14.79 2.76
N ALA A 193 -9.34 -15.21 4.01
CA ALA A 193 -9.63 -16.60 4.33
C ALA A 193 -10.76 -17.17 3.46
N GLY A 194 -10.58 -18.39 2.94
CA GLY A 194 -11.55 -19.05 2.05
C GLY A 194 -11.59 -18.52 0.61
N ARG A 195 -10.74 -17.56 0.24
CA ARG A 195 -10.62 -17.03 -1.13
C ARG A 195 -9.27 -17.38 -1.74
N PRO A 196 -9.15 -17.39 -3.08
CA PRO A 196 -7.85 -17.52 -3.73
C PRO A 196 -6.84 -16.51 -3.19
N ALA A 197 -5.55 -16.88 -3.16
CA ALA A 197 -4.49 -15.96 -2.78
C ALA A 197 -4.35 -14.82 -3.81
N LEU A 198 -3.84 -13.67 -3.36
CA LEU A 198 -3.47 -12.59 -4.27
C LEU A 198 -2.26 -13.03 -5.12
N PRO A 199 -2.16 -12.61 -6.39
CA PRO A 199 -1.06 -13.00 -7.28
C PRO A 199 0.29 -12.42 -6.85
N LYS A 200 0.29 -11.46 -5.92
CA LYS A 200 1.47 -10.80 -5.35
C LYS A 200 1.33 -10.68 -3.84
N PRO A 201 2.45 -10.68 -3.09
CA PRO A 201 2.41 -10.46 -1.65
C PRO A 201 1.68 -9.16 -1.31
N PHE A 202 0.65 -9.26 -0.47
CA PHE A 202 -0.05 -8.15 0.14
C PHE A 202 0.16 -8.26 1.64
N ARG A 203 0.91 -7.31 2.20
CA ARG A 203 1.50 -7.42 3.53
C ARG A 203 0.95 -6.28 4.40
N ALA A 204 0.11 -6.61 5.37
CA ALA A 204 -0.51 -5.65 6.25
C ALA A 204 0.46 -5.19 7.35
N VAL A 205 0.61 -3.88 7.50
CA VAL A 205 1.16 -3.23 8.70
C VAL A 205 -0.03 -2.84 9.56
N VAL A 206 -0.11 -3.39 10.76
CA VAL A 206 -1.27 -3.25 11.63
C VAL A 206 -1.00 -2.18 12.68
N GLY A 207 -1.81 -1.12 12.69
CA GLY A 207 -1.91 -0.19 13.82
C GLY A 207 -2.82 -0.78 14.88
N SER A 208 -2.36 -0.77 16.13
CA SER A 208 -3.02 -1.48 17.24
C SER A 208 -3.69 -0.58 18.26
N ASP A 209 -3.34 0.71 18.29
CA ASP A 209 -3.82 1.63 19.31
C ASP A 209 -3.75 3.11 18.88
N VAL A 210 -4.28 4.00 19.72
CA VAL A 210 -4.17 5.46 19.62
C VAL A 210 -3.71 6.03 20.96
N GLU A 211 -2.76 6.96 20.91
CA GLU A 211 -2.34 7.72 22.09
C GLU A 211 -2.65 9.20 21.91
N SER A 212 -3.38 9.79 22.87
CA SER A 212 -3.65 11.22 22.93
C SER A 212 -3.40 11.85 24.31
N ALA A 213 -2.49 11.29 25.09
CA ALA A 213 -2.05 11.89 26.35
C ALA A 213 -1.36 13.25 26.12
N VAL A 214 -1.90 14.32 26.70
CA VAL A 214 -1.37 15.70 26.50
C VAL A 214 0.08 15.88 26.96
N TRP A 215 0.55 15.07 27.90
CA TRP A 215 1.92 15.12 28.43
C TRP A 215 2.89 14.25 27.63
N ASP A 216 2.40 13.47 26.66
CA ASP A 216 3.22 12.59 25.84
C ASP A 216 3.49 13.24 24.48
N SER A 217 4.77 13.51 24.19
CA SER A 217 5.19 14.06 22.90
C SER A 217 4.82 13.17 21.70
N ASN A 218 4.69 11.85 21.88
CA ASN A 218 4.33 10.90 20.82
C ASN A 218 2.90 11.15 20.32
N SER A 219 2.00 11.58 21.21
CA SER A 219 0.62 11.95 20.89
C SER A 219 0.52 13.11 19.91
N TYR A 220 1.58 13.90 19.74
CA TYR A 220 1.63 15.03 18.80
C TYR A 220 2.12 14.62 17.40
N CYS A 221 2.71 13.43 17.24
CA CYS A 221 3.15 12.98 15.93
C CYS A 221 1.95 12.82 15.00
N GLY A 222 1.95 13.62 13.93
CA GLY A 222 0.88 13.65 12.94
C GLY A 222 -0.33 14.52 13.27
N GLY A 223 -0.32 15.19 14.42
CA GLY A 223 -1.33 16.17 14.83
C GLY A 223 -2.17 15.66 15.99
N TYR A 224 -1.99 16.30 17.15
CA TYR A 224 -2.63 15.94 18.41
C TYR A 224 -4.17 15.84 18.31
N ALA A 225 -4.82 16.86 17.74
CA ALA A 225 -6.28 16.87 17.60
C ALA A 225 -6.82 15.68 16.78
N ALA A 226 -6.05 15.19 15.79
CA ALA A 226 -6.44 14.01 15.03
C ALA A 226 -6.37 12.74 15.90
N ASN A 227 -5.35 12.60 16.73
CA ASN A 227 -5.23 11.47 17.66
C ASN A 227 -6.31 11.52 18.74
N VAL A 228 -6.65 12.68 19.30
CA VAL A 228 -7.79 12.81 20.23
C VAL A 228 -9.11 12.36 19.58
N GLY A 229 -9.34 12.78 18.33
CA GLY A 229 -10.52 12.34 17.59
C GLY A 229 -10.53 10.83 17.32
N LEU A 230 -9.36 10.24 17.05
CA LEU A 230 -9.19 8.81 16.84
C LEU A 230 -9.33 7.99 18.12
N GLU A 231 -8.90 8.50 19.26
CA GLU A 231 -9.12 7.86 20.57
C GLU A 231 -10.60 7.91 20.94
N PHE A 232 -11.28 9.01 20.63
CA PHE A 232 -12.73 9.08 20.79
C PHE A 232 -13.46 8.04 19.93
N THR A 233 -13.06 7.81 18.68
CA THR A 233 -13.68 6.77 17.83
C THR A 233 -13.43 5.35 18.29
N GLN A 234 -12.38 5.08 19.07
CA GLN A 234 -12.15 3.73 19.63
C GLN A 234 -13.31 3.24 20.51
N ASN A 235 -14.18 4.13 21.02
CA ASN A 235 -15.41 3.74 21.73
C ASN A 235 -16.39 2.91 20.89
N TRP A 236 -16.25 2.91 19.56
CA TRP A 236 -17.05 2.11 18.62
C TRP A 236 -16.29 0.92 18.03
N LEU A 237 -15.04 0.72 18.45
CA LEU A 237 -14.14 -0.29 17.91
C LEU A 237 -13.71 -1.26 19.02
N SER A 238 -13.20 -2.43 18.62
CA SER A 238 -12.48 -3.30 19.54
C SER A 238 -11.20 -2.66 20.07
N SER A 239 -10.73 -3.20 21.20
CA SER A 239 -9.53 -2.71 21.91
C SER A 239 -8.24 -2.77 21.10
N CYS A 240 -8.19 -3.57 20.02
CA CYS A 240 -7.09 -3.52 19.06
C CYS A 240 -7.58 -2.77 17.83
N SER A 241 -7.33 -1.46 17.79
CA SER A 241 -7.65 -0.61 16.65
C SER A 241 -6.77 0.63 16.60
N ASP A 242 -6.48 1.10 15.40
CA ASP A 242 -5.70 2.34 15.19
C ASP A 242 -6.57 3.61 15.33
N GLY A 243 -7.73 3.48 15.97
CA GLY A 243 -8.76 4.52 16.07
C GLY A 243 -9.72 4.59 14.90
N PHE A 244 -9.44 3.93 13.77
CA PHE A 244 -10.38 3.92 12.64
C PHE A 244 -10.75 2.50 12.20
N LEU A 245 -9.77 1.59 12.24
CA LEU A 245 -9.86 0.23 11.78
C LEU A 245 -9.41 -0.73 12.87
N GLU A 246 -10.23 -1.75 13.08
CA GLU A 246 -9.86 -2.86 13.94
C GLU A 246 -8.71 -3.67 13.34
N CYS A 247 -7.84 -4.20 14.20
CA CYS A 247 -6.76 -5.09 13.80
C CYS A 247 -7.26 -6.31 13.01
N SER A 248 -8.45 -6.83 13.34
CA SER A 248 -9.11 -7.92 12.62
C SER A 248 -9.33 -7.56 11.14
N SER A 249 -9.82 -6.34 10.88
CA SER A 249 -10.03 -5.81 9.53
C SER A 249 -8.73 -5.59 8.79
N GLN A 250 -7.73 -5.00 9.46
CA GLN A 250 -6.41 -4.76 8.89
C GLN A 250 -5.72 -6.06 8.48
N LYS A 251 -5.87 -7.12 9.27
CA LYS A 251 -5.27 -8.45 9.05
C LYS A 251 -6.03 -9.32 8.05
N ALA A 252 -7.23 -8.93 7.62
CA ALA A 252 -8.14 -9.83 6.92
C ALA A 252 -7.64 -10.27 5.54
N ALA A 253 -6.82 -9.48 4.85
CA ALA A 253 -6.32 -9.79 3.52
C ALA A 253 -4.79 -9.89 3.46
N GLY A 254 -4.31 -10.92 2.75
CA GLY A 254 -2.89 -11.17 2.58
C GLY A 254 -2.25 -11.76 3.82
N THR A 255 -1.05 -11.27 4.18
CA THR A 255 -0.35 -11.68 5.40
C THR A 255 -0.06 -10.48 6.29
N THR A 256 0.03 -10.69 7.60
CA THR A 256 0.54 -9.64 8.49
C THR A 256 2.05 -9.56 8.35
N TRP A 257 2.57 -8.37 8.06
CA TRP A 257 4.02 -8.12 8.10
C TRP A 257 4.49 -7.90 9.54
N PHE A 258 3.84 -6.97 10.23
CA PHE A 258 4.03 -6.71 11.65
C PHE A 258 2.84 -5.95 12.21
N THR A 259 2.69 -6.00 13.53
CA THR A 259 1.83 -5.10 14.30
C THR A 259 2.73 -4.04 14.93
N ASP A 260 2.43 -2.77 14.69
CA ASP A 260 3.21 -1.55 15.03
C ASP A 260 4.27 -1.72 16.13
N LYS A 261 3.88 -1.94 17.39
CA LYS A 261 4.76 -2.00 18.59
C LYS A 261 5.88 -3.05 18.48
N GLN A 262 5.79 -3.98 17.54
CA GLN A 262 6.85 -4.96 17.25
C GLN A 262 8.06 -4.36 16.55
N ARG A 263 7.90 -3.23 15.83
CA ARG A 263 8.95 -2.65 14.99
C ARG A 263 9.08 -1.14 15.08
N THR A 264 8.05 -0.43 15.51
CA THR A 264 8.13 1.01 15.75
C THR A 264 9.14 1.32 16.84
N LYS A 265 9.76 2.49 16.73
CA LYS A 265 10.67 3.01 17.73
C LYS A 265 9.94 3.10 19.07
N ASP A 266 10.63 2.74 20.16
CA ASP A 266 10.13 2.83 21.54
C ASP A 266 8.84 2.01 21.80
N ALA A 267 8.50 1.08 20.89
CA ALA A 267 7.28 0.28 20.89
C ALA A 267 5.98 1.11 20.85
N GLU A 268 6.04 2.29 20.22
CA GLU A 268 4.91 3.21 20.08
C GLU A 268 3.83 2.63 19.14
N PRO A 269 2.53 2.74 19.47
CA PRO A 269 1.48 2.39 18.53
C PRO A 269 1.45 3.33 17.33
N LEU A 270 0.85 2.86 16.24
CA LEU A 270 0.52 3.70 15.08
C LEU A 270 -0.98 3.89 15.01
N SER A 271 -1.43 5.12 15.27
CA SER A 271 -2.80 5.51 14.92
C SER A 271 -3.01 5.53 13.40
N HIS A 272 -4.28 5.55 12.98
CA HIS A 272 -4.66 5.62 11.57
C HIS A 272 -4.05 6.85 10.87
N ASN A 273 -3.87 7.94 11.63
CA ASN A 273 -3.29 9.16 11.10
C ASN A 273 -1.75 9.11 11.13
N GLN A 274 -1.13 8.48 12.10
CA GLN A 274 0.34 8.33 12.17
C GLN A 274 0.89 7.39 11.09
N SER A 275 0.10 6.39 10.67
CA SER A 275 0.45 5.40 9.63
C SER A 275 0.75 5.97 8.23
N ARG A 276 0.55 7.28 8.02
CA ARG A 276 0.88 7.98 6.78
C ARG A 276 1.89 9.11 6.98
N ARG A 277 2.72 9.04 8.03
CA ARG A 277 3.69 10.10 8.40
C ARG A 277 5.00 9.50 8.92
N GLU A 278 6.03 10.35 9.03
CA GLU A 278 7.30 9.97 9.64
C GLU A 278 7.15 9.93 11.18
N CYS A 279 6.38 8.96 11.66
CA CYS A 279 6.19 8.69 13.08
C CYS A 279 6.90 7.39 13.46
N PHE A 280 7.59 7.41 14.60
CA PHE A 280 8.13 6.22 15.27
C PHE A 280 9.02 5.33 14.38
N GLY A 281 9.76 5.94 13.45
CA GLY A 281 10.67 5.23 12.54
C GLY A 281 10.00 4.48 11.39
N LEU A 282 8.69 4.67 11.16
CA LEU A 282 7.95 3.99 10.11
C LEU A 282 8.58 4.18 8.72
N GLY A 283 9.01 5.39 8.36
CA GLY A 283 9.66 5.63 7.07
C GLY A 283 10.96 4.86 6.91
N THR A 284 11.74 4.70 7.99
CA THR A 284 12.96 3.89 7.99
C THR A 284 12.67 2.40 7.82
N ILE A 285 11.61 1.88 8.44
CA ILE A 285 11.16 0.50 8.27
C ILE A 285 10.79 0.25 6.80
N LEU A 286 9.98 1.14 6.23
CA LEU A 286 9.53 1.05 4.84
C LEU A 286 10.68 1.21 3.84
N ARG A 287 11.60 2.15 4.09
CA ARG A 287 12.83 2.34 3.31
C ARG A 287 13.65 1.06 3.22
N THR A 288 13.89 0.42 4.37
CA THR A 288 14.73 -0.78 4.46
C THR A 288 14.11 -1.97 3.72
N ASP A 289 12.78 -2.03 3.69
CA ASP A 289 12.06 -3.06 2.97
C ASP A 289 12.10 -2.89 1.45
N LEU A 290 12.36 -1.68 0.89
CA LEU A 290 12.46 -1.51 -0.58
C LEU A 290 13.57 -2.39 -1.20
N ALA A 291 14.64 -2.63 -0.46
CA ALA A 291 15.78 -3.44 -0.90
C ALA A 291 15.55 -4.97 -0.80
N GLN A 292 14.51 -5.41 -0.08
CA GLN A 292 14.21 -6.84 0.21
C GLN A 292 13.15 -7.43 -0.70
#